data_AF-A0A7C7A631-F1
#
_entry.id   AF-A0A7C7A631-F1
#
_cell.length_a   1.000
_cell.length_b   1.000
_cell.length_c   1.000
_cell.angle_alpha   90.00
_cell.angle_beta   90.00
_cell.angle_gamma   90.00
#
_symmetry.space_group_name_H-M   'P 1'
#
loop_
_entity.id
_entity.type
_entity.pdbx_description
1 polymer ?
#
loop_
_entity_poly.entity_id
_entity_poly.type
_entity_poly.pdbx_seq_one_letter_code
_entity_poly.pdbx_strand_id
1 'polypeptide(L)'
;MIYKNCCDVDFELIHQCFNEGFSDYIVKLYLPMEEFKKRFFGPEGNELKYSFIAMDKKKPVGLILGGIKDCQGIKTMRCGALCVIPEY
;
A
#
# COMPACT_ATOMS: atom_id res chain seq x y z
N MET A 1 12.48 -9.08 -10.60
CA MET A 1 11.53 -8.12 -10.01
C MET A 1 10.53 -7.69 -11.05
N ILE A 2 9.24 -7.69 -10.72
CA ILE A 2 8.14 -7.19 -11.56
C ILE A 2 7.31 -6.19 -10.76
N TYR A 3 6.82 -5.14 -11.41
CA TYR A 3 5.90 -4.17 -10.80
C TYR A 3 4.50 -4.42 -11.36
N LYS A 4 3.51 -4.43 -10.48
CA LYS A 4 2.11 -4.65 -10.84
C LYS A 4 1.23 -3.55 -10.28
N ASN A 5 0.19 -3.18 -11.02
CA ASN A 5 -0.87 -2.34 -10.48
C ASN A 5 -1.64 -3.15 -9.44
N CYS A 6 -2.08 -2.49 -8.37
CA CYS A 6 -2.82 -3.16 -7.29
C CYS A 6 -4.21 -3.67 -7.72
N CYS A 7 -4.75 -3.24 -8.87
CA CYS A 7 -5.95 -3.85 -9.46
C CYS A 7 -5.72 -5.29 -9.99
N ASP A 8 -4.47 -5.66 -10.28
CA ASP A 8 -4.10 -6.91 -10.97
C ASP A 8 -3.49 -7.97 -10.04
N VAL A 9 -3.69 -7.82 -8.73
CA VAL A 9 -3.17 -8.72 -7.69
C VAL A 9 -4.20 -8.97 -6.61
N ASP A 10 -4.05 -10.08 -5.89
CA ASP A 10 -4.87 -10.37 -4.72
C ASP A 10 -4.63 -9.33 -3.62
N PHE A 11 -5.72 -8.89 -2.99
CA PHE A 11 -5.65 -7.84 -1.96
C PHE A 11 -4.87 -8.31 -0.72
N GLU A 12 -4.86 -9.62 -0.47
CA GLU A 12 -4.05 -10.28 0.55
C GLU A 12 -2.57 -10.00 0.39
N LEU A 13 -2.05 -9.94 -0.85
CA LEU A 13 -0.65 -9.62 -1.11
C LEU A 13 -0.34 -8.15 -0.76
N ILE A 14 -1.28 -7.25 -1.00
CA ILE A 14 -1.17 -5.82 -0.66
C ILE A 14 -1.13 -5.68 0.88
N HIS A 15 -2.07 -6.32 1.57
CA HIS A 15 -2.17 -6.30 3.03
C HIS A 15 -0.95 -6.93 3.71
N GLN A 16 -0.47 -8.06 3.18
CA GLN A 16 0.75 -8.71 3.62
C GLN A 16 1.96 -7.76 3.47
N CYS A 17 2.17 -7.22 2.27
CA CYS A 17 3.31 -6.34 1.99
C CYS A 17 3.30 -5.09 2.87
N PHE A 18 2.11 -4.54 3.16
CA PHE A 18 1.97 -3.40 4.06
C PHE A 18 2.46 -3.74 5.47
N ASN A 19 1.94 -4.81 6.09
CA ASN A 19 2.31 -5.14 7.47
C ASN A 19 3.78 -5.59 7.58
N GLU A 20 4.30 -6.32 6.59
CA GLU A 20 5.71 -6.73 6.57
C GLU A 20 6.64 -5.51 6.34
N GLY A 21 6.29 -4.62 5.41
CA GLY A 21 7.08 -3.44 5.07
C GLY A 21 7.15 -2.35 6.15
N PHE A 22 6.31 -2.42 7.18
CA PHE A 22 6.37 -1.54 8.36
C PHE A 22 6.72 -2.30 9.65
N SER A 23 7.18 -3.55 9.54
CA SER A 23 7.41 -4.43 10.69
C SER A 23 8.59 -4.03 11.57
N ASP A 24 9.53 -3.26 11.02
CA ASP A 24 10.72 -2.73 11.69
C ASP A 24 10.48 -1.40 12.43
N TYR A 25 9.27 -0.85 12.36
CA TYR A 25 8.93 0.38 13.08
C TYR A 25 9.00 0.16 14.59
N ILE A 26 9.65 1.09 15.29
CA ILE A 26 9.76 1.12 16.76
C ILE A 26 8.37 1.02 17.41
N VAL A 27 7.38 1.73 16.85
CA VAL A 27 5.97 1.58 17.20
C VAL A 27 5.35 0.59 16.24
N LYS A 28 4.99 -0.60 16.75
CA LYS A 28 4.44 -1.68 15.93
C LYS A 28 3.17 -1.24 15.20
N LEU A 29 3.28 -1.13 13.88
CA LEU A 29 2.15 -0.88 13.00
C LEU A 29 1.68 -2.23 12.43
N TYR A 30 0.71 -2.84 13.10
CA TYR A 30 -0.01 -4.00 12.58
C TYR A 30 -1.49 -3.64 12.47
N LEU A 31 -2.07 -3.88 11.30
CA LEU A 31 -3.48 -3.62 11.04
C LEU A 31 -4.15 -4.89 10.51
N PRO A 32 -5.18 -5.42 11.18
CA PRO A 32 -6.03 -6.46 10.61
C PRO A 32 -6.63 -6.01 9.27
N MET A 33 -6.93 -6.98 8.39
CA MET A 33 -7.43 -6.74 7.02
C MET A 33 -8.55 -5.70 6.94
N GLU A 34 -9.58 -5.84 7.78
CA GLU A 34 -10.75 -4.96 7.75
C GLU A 34 -10.41 -3.53 8.21
N GLU A 35 -9.57 -3.38 9.23
CA GLU A 35 -9.14 -2.06 9.69
C GLU A 35 -8.20 -1.39 8.67
N PHE A 36 -7.32 -2.17 8.04
CA PHE A 36 -6.47 -1.70 6.94
C PHE A 36 -7.33 -1.18 5.78
N LYS A 37 -8.32 -1.96 5.31
CA LYS A 37 -9.26 -1.53 4.26
C LYS A 37 -10.00 -0.27 4.66
N LYS A 38 -10.64 -0.28 5.83
CA LYS A 38 -11.44 0.83 6.33
C LYS A 38 -10.63 2.12 6.41
N ARG A 39 -9.38 2.05 6.88
CA ARG A 39 -8.51 3.21 7.04
C ARG A 39 -7.88 3.65 5.72
N PHE A 40 -7.14 2.77 5.05
CA PHE A 40 -6.31 3.14 3.90
C PHE A 40 -7.12 3.36 2.62
N PHE A 41 -8.25 2.67 2.44
CA PHE A 41 -9.12 2.83 1.27
C PHE A 41 -10.42 3.59 1.60
N GLY A 42 -10.59 4.01 2.86
CA GLY A 42 -11.65 4.92 3.30
C GLY A 42 -11.13 6.36 3.43
N PRO A 43 -10.97 6.90 4.65
CA PRO A 43 -10.62 8.30 4.87
C PRO A 43 -9.22 8.68 4.34
N GLU A 44 -8.28 7.74 4.23
CA GLU A 44 -6.98 8.05 3.62
C GLU A 44 -7.06 8.25 2.10
N GLY A 45 -8.10 7.71 1.47
CA GLY A 45 -8.45 7.96 0.06
C GLY A 45 -7.53 7.28 -0.96
N ASN A 46 -6.86 6.18 -0.61
CA ASN A 46 -6.09 5.42 -1.58
C ASN A 46 -7.02 4.62 -2.51
N GLU A 47 -6.58 4.44 -3.75
CA GLU A 47 -7.29 3.71 -4.78
C GLU A 47 -6.34 2.70 -5.43
N LEU A 48 -6.80 1.47 -5.66
CA LEU A 48 -5.96 0.40 -6.23
C LEU A 48 -5.36 0.79 -7.58
N LYS A 49 -6.10 1.52 -8.43
CA LYS A 49 -5.65 1.96 -9.75
C LYS A 49 -4.45 2.92 -9.72
N TYR A 50 -4.24 3.62 -8.60
CA TYR A 50 -3.09 4.53 -8.39
C TYR A 50 -2.03 3.92 -7.46
N SER A 51 -2.19 2.64 -7.11
CA SER A 51 -1.32 1.91 -6.21
C SER A 51 -0.55 0.83 -6.97
N PHE A 52 0.67 0.55 -6.53
CA PHE A 52 1.55 -0.41 -7.18
C PHE A 52 2.30 -1.26 -6.15
N ILE A 53 2.55 -2.51 -6.52
CA ILE A 53 3.29 -3.48 -5.71
C ILE A 53 4.51 -3.98 -6.50
N ALA A 54 5.65 -4.03 -5.85
CA ALA A 54 6.85 -4.68 -6.35
C ALA A 54 6.84 -6.15 -5.90
N MET A 55 7.09 -7.05 -6.83
CA MET A 55 7.14 -8.50 -6.58
C MET A 55 8.52 -9.03 -6.97
N ASP A 56 9.11 -9.83 -6.09
CA ASP A 56 10.20 -10.73 -6.44
C ASP A 56 9.71 -12.18 -6.47
N LYS A 57 9.84 -12.80 -7.64
CA LYS A 57 9.20 -14.08 -7.97
C LYS A 57 7.69 -14.04 -7.69
N LYS A 58 7.24 -14.66 -6.60
CA LYS A 58 5.83 -14.71 -6.16
C LYS A 58 5.61 -13.99 -4.83
N LYS A 59 6.63 -13.33 -4.27
CA LYS A 59 6.55 -12.64 -2.98
C LYS A 59 6.46 -11.13 -3.21
N PRO A 60 5.60 -10.42 -2.48
CA PRO A 60 5.63 -8.97 -2.47
C PRO A 60 6.88 -8.50 -1.72
N VAL A 61 7.50 -7.41 -2.16
CA VAL A 61 8.75 -6.89 -1.59
C VAL A 61 8.71 -5.38 -1.35
N GLY A 62 7.74 -4.68 -1.94
CA GLY A 62 7.50 -3.27 -1.68
C GLY A 62 6.14 -2.83 -2.19
N LEU A 63 5.61 -1.76 -1.62
CA LEU A 63 4.26 -1.29 -1.87
C LEU A 63 4.22 0.23 -1.88
N ILE A 64 3.48 0.80 -2.84
CA ILE A 64 3.01 2.18 -2.79
C ILE A 64 1.48 2.19 -2.88
N LEU A 65 0.84 2.80 -1.88
CA LEU A 65 -0.59 3.11 -1.92
C LEU A 65 -0.76 4.56 -2.33
N GLY A 66 -1.51 4.77 -3.41
CA GLY A 66 -1.75 6.08 -4.00
C GLY A 66 -3.23 6.38 -4.15
N GLY A 67 -3.57 7.66 -4.16
CA GLY A 67 -4.93 8.16 -4.39
C GLY A 67 -4.91 9.58 -4.96
N ILE A 68 -6.06 10.07 -5.46
CA ILE A 68 -6.19 11.47 -5.87
C ILE A 68 -7.01 12.22 -4.82
N LYS A 69 -6.41 13.26 -4.24
CA LYS A 69 -7.07 14.18 -3.32
C LYS A 69 -7.30 15.53 -4.00
N ASP A 70 -8.48 16.11 -3.80
CA ASP A 70 -8.70 17.51 -4.16
C ASP A 70 -8.13 18.41 -3.06
N CYS A 71 -7.17 19.25 -3.43
CA CYS A 71 -6.56 20.24 -2.57
C CYS A 71 -6.87 21.63 -3.14
N GLN A 72 -7.98 22.23 -2.72
CA GLN A 72 -8.41 23.57 -3.15
C GLN A 72 -8.62 23.66 -4.68
N GLY A 73 -9.26 22.66 -5.26
CA GLY A 73 -9.51 22.55 -6.70
C GLY A 73 -8.34 21.98 -7.51
N ILE A 74 -7.21 21.67 -6.87
CA ILE A 74 -6.06 21.04 -7.52
C ILE A 74 -6.06 19.55 -7.18
N LYS A 75 -6.28 18.71 -8.21
CA LYS A 75 -6.13 17.26 -8.09
C LYS A 75 -4.66 16.92 -7.82
N THR A 76 -4.39 16.40 -6.64
CA THR A 76 -3.05 16.06 -6.17
C THR A 76 -2.95 14.56 -5.93
N MET A 77 -1.89 13.94 -6.44
CA MET A 77 -1.58 12.57 -6.08
C MET A 77 -1.10 12.51 -4.63
N ARG A 78 -1.78 11.71 -3.83
CA ARG A 78 -1.41 11.41 -2.46
C ARG A 78 -0.65 10.09 -2.43
N CYS A 79 0.47 10.06 -1.71
CA CYS A 79 1.09 8.82 -1.24
C CYS A 79 0.54 8.48 0.15
N GLY A 80 -0.29 7.45 0.26
CA GLY A 80 -0.87 6.99 1.52
C GLY A 80 -0.01 5.97 2.25
N ALA A 81 0.82 5.21 1.54
CA ALA A 81 1.85 4.35 2.11
C ALA A 81 2.98 4.15 1.09
N LEU A 82 4.21 4.04 1.57
CA LEU A 82 5.37 3.63 0.77
C LEU A 82 6.27 2.79 1.68
N CYS A 83 6.49 1.53 1.33
CA CYS A 83 7.36 0.64 2.09
C CYS A 83 8.11 -0.35 1.19
N VAL A 84 9.21 -0.86 1.73
CA VAL A 84 9.97 -2.01 1.25
C VAL A 84 10.12 -2.94 2.45
N ILE A 85 10.07 -4.25 2.23
CA ILE A 85 10.27 -5.22 3.31
C ILE A 85 11.70 -5.08 3.86
N PRO A 86 11.90 -4.98 5.19
CA PRO A 86 13.23 -4.69 5.77
C PRO A 86 14.35 -5.66 5.36
N GLU A 87 14.02 -6.94 5.15
CA GLU A 87 14.99 -7.97 4.75
C GLU A 87 15.31 -8.01 3.24
N TYR A 88 14.70 -7.13 2.43
CA TYR A 88 14.86 -7.10 0.99
C TYR A 88 15.87 -6.04 0.53
#